data_AF-A0A0R1SLI7-F1
#
_entry.id   AF-A0A0R1SLI7-F1
#
_cell.length_a   1.000
_cell.length_b   1.000
_cell.length_c   1.000
_cell.angle_alpha   90.00
_cell.angle_beta   90.00
_cell.angle_gamma   90.00
#
_symmetry.space_group_name_H-M   'P 1'
#
loop_
_entity.id
_entity.type
_entity.pdbx_description
1 polymer ?
#
loop_
_entity_poly.entity_id
_entity_poly.type
_entity_poly.pdbx_seq_one_letter_code
_entity_poly.pdbx_strand_id
1 'polypeptide(L)' 'MIYTDIFNIKHENAKVVDTHNSFNRIFVIEDTNGVRYTCLRENAPVMPKSATHFKTLRSKNAPLNYLSPYFTGKRVK' A
#
# COMPACT_ATOMS: atom_id res chain seq x y z
N MET A 1 -14.01 0.04 -6.00
CA MET A 1 -12.97 1.08 -6.02
C MET A 1 -11.64 0.38 -6.27
N ILE A 2 -10.85 0.82 -7.25
CA ILE A 2 -9.56 0.21 -7.59
C ILE A 2 -8.47 1.03 -6.91
N TYR A 3 -7.59 0.37 -6.18
CA TYR A 3 -6.43 1.01 -5.55
C TYR A 3 -5.15 0.55 -6.25
N THR A 4 -4.21 1.47 -6.42
CA THR A 4 -2.89 1.16 -6.96
C THR A 4 -1.86 1.29 -5.85
N ASP A 5 -1.05 0.26 -5.65
CA ASP A 5 0.00 0.28 -4.63
C ASP A 5 1.30 0.91 -5.12
N ILE A 6 2.29 0.98 -4.22
CA ILE A 6 3.63 1.52 -4.52
C ILE A 6 4.39 0.77 -5.62
N PHE A 7 3.95 -0.41 -6.05
CA PHE A 7 4.54 -1.20 -7.13
C PHE A 7 3.70 -1.19 -8.43
N ASN A 8 2.74 -0.27 -8.55
CA ASN A 8 1.81 -0.21 -9.67
C ASN A 8 0.95 -1.49 -9.83
N ILE A 9 0.73 -2.23 -8.74
CA ILE A 9 -0.20 -3.37 -8.72
C ILE A 9 -1.59 -2.83 -8.36
N LYS A 10 -2.60 -3.29 -9.11
CA LYS A 10 -3.99 -2.90 -8.91
C LYS A 10 -4.69 -3.89 -7.98
N HIS A 11 -5.40 -3.36 -7.00
CA HIS A 11 -6.14 -4.10 -6.00
C HIS A 11 -7.63 -3.75 -6.09
N GLU A 12 -8.45 -4.78 -6.32
CA GLU A 12 -9.91 -4.70 -6.31
C GLU A 12 -10.43 -5.17 -4.95
N ASN A 13 -11.61 -4.68 -4.53
CA ASN A 13 -12.27 -5.09 -3.29
C ASN A 13 -11.44 -4.89 -2.00
N ALA A 14 -10.61 -3.84 -1.97
CA ALA A 14 -9.86 -3.46 -0.78
C ALA A 14 -10.51 -2.28 -0.03
N LYS A 15 -10.23 -2.16 1.26
CA LYS A 15 -10.66 -1.04 2.13
C LYS A 15 -9.44 -0.31 2.68
N VAL A 16 -9.53 0.99 2.86
CA VAL A 16 -8.47 1.75 3.56
C VAL A 16 -8.55 1.44 5.05
N VAL A 17 -7.46 0.95 5.65
CA VAL A 17 -7.39 0.54 7.07
C VAL A 17 -6.52 1.45 7.91
N ASP A 18 -5.53 2.12 7.31
CA ASP A 18 -4.68 3.06 8.03
C ASP A 18 -4.27 4.23 7.13
N THR A 19 -4.32 5.42 7.71
CA THR A 19 -3.84 6.66 7.10
C THR A 19 -3.04 7.37 8.17
N HIS A 20 -1.71 7.29 8.08
CA HIS A 20 -0.88 8.03 9.01
C HIS A 20 -1.00 9.52 8.66
N ASN A 21 -1.68 10.32 9.50
CA ASN A 21 -1.91 11.76 9.25
C ASN A 21 -0.63 12.56 8.95
N SER A 22 0.52 12.11 9.48
CA SER A 22 1.84 12.68 9.22
C SER A 22 2.30 12.52 7.76
N PHE A 23 1.71 11.59 7.02
CA PHE A 23 2.00 11.29 5.63
C PHE A 23 0.69 11.32 4.83
N ASN A 24 0.14 12.51 4.56
CA ASN A 24 -1.10 12.73 3.79
C ASN A 24 -1.17 11.98 2.43
N ARG A 25 -0.04 11.48 1.94
CA ARG A 25 0.11 10.74 0.69
C ARG A 25 0.14 9.23 0.84
N ILE A 26 0.50 8.68 2.00
CA ILE A 26 0.67 7.23 2.20
C ILE A 26 -0.52 6.70 2.97
N PHE A 27 -1.13 5.63 2.47
CA PHE A 27 -2.20 4.93 3.16
C PHE A 27 -2.07 3.43 2.95
N VAL A 28 -2.68 2.66 3.86
CA VAL A 28 -2.71 1.20 3.80
C VAL A 28 -4.10 0.75 3.42
N ILE A 29 -4.18 -0.11 2.42
CA ILE A 29 -5.39 -0.85 2.08
C ILE A 29 -5.31 -2.28 2.60
N GLU A 30 -6.45 -2.89 2.87
CA GLU A 30 -6.60 -4.29 3.25
C GLU A 30 -7.56 -4.97 2.26
N ASP A 31 -7.15 -6.09 1.67
CA ASP A 31 -8.01 -6.89 0.79
C ASP A 31 -8.96 -7.81 1.57
N THR A 32 -9.80 -8.56 0.86
CA THR A 32 -10.75 -9.52 1.46
C THR A 32 -10.08 -10.68 2.20
N ASN A 33 -8.80 -10.94 1.92
CA ASN A 33 -8.02 -12.00 2.55
C ASN A 33 -7.22 -11.48 3.77
N GLY A 34 -7.36 -10.20 4.11
CA GLY A 34 -6.63 -9.56 5.20
C GLY A 34 -5.21 -9.16 4.86
N VAL A 35 -4.81 -9.17 3.58
CA VAL A 35 -3.49 -8.71 3.13
C VAL A 35 -3.47 -7.20 3.05
N ARG A 36 -2.40 -6.60 3.55
CA ARG A 36 -2.22 -5.15 3.59
C ARG A 36 -1.21 -4.67 2.56
N TYR A 37 -1.58 -3.61 1.85
CA TYR A 37 -0.74 -3.00 0.82
C TYR A 37 -0.58 -1.51 1.06
N THR A 38 0.63 -1.02 0.83
CA THR A 38 0.94 0.41 0.94
C THR A 38 0.65 1.10 -0.39
N CYS A 39 -0.20 2.11 -0.36
CA CYS A 39 -0.64 2.89 -1.52
C CYS A 39 -0.22 4.35 -1.41
N LEU A 40 -0.12 5.01 -2.56
CA LEU A 40 0.09 6.45 -2.67
C LEU A 40 -1.18 7.12 -3.19
N ARG A 41 -1.61 8.18 -2.53
CA ARG A 41 -2.73 9.01 -3.00
C ARG A 41 -2.24 9.88 -4.16
N GLU A 42 -2.91 9.79 -5.31
CA GLU A 42 -2.49 10.48 -6.54
C GLU A 42 -2.49 12.00 -6.38
N ASN A 43 -3.47 12.56 -5.67
CA ASN A 43 -3.67 14.01 -5.48
C ASN A 43 -3.51 14.43 -4.01
N ALA A 44 -2.54 13.87 -3.29
CA ALA A 44 -2.29 14.30 -1.91
C ALA A 44 -1.80 15.77 -1.88
N PRO A 45 -2.29 16.61 -0.94
CA PRO A 45 -1.78 17.95 -0.76
C PRO A 45 -0.27 17.91 -0.47
N VAL A 46 0.48 18.75 -1.18
CA VAL A 46 1.94 18.80 -1.07
C VAL A 46 2.32 19.22 0.34
N MET A 47 3.10 18.41 1.05
CA MET A 47 3.61 18.81 2.35
C MET A 47 4.69 19.87 2.17
N PRO A 48 4.63 20.99 2.92
CA PRO A 48 5.47 22.16 2.68
C PRO A 48 6.98 21.98 2.96
N LYS A 49 7.46 20.79 3.39
CA LYS A 49 8.87 20.59 3.80
C LYS A 49 9.55 19.29 3.35
N SER A 50 8.97 18.49 2.46
CA SER A 50 9.67 17.29 1.94
C SER A 50 9.95 17.40 0.45
N ALA A 51 11.21 17.62 0.09
CA ALA A 51 11.71 17.53 -1.29
C ALA A 51 11.70 16.09 -1.86
N THR A 52 11.20 15.13 -1.09
CA THR A 52 11.21 13.71 -1.44
C THR A 52 9.98 13.36 -2.29
N HIS A 53 10.18 13.26 -3.59
CA HIS A 53 9.17 12.72 -4.50
C HIS A 53 9.12 11.19 -4.36
N PHE A 54 8.15 10.67 -3.60
CA PHE A 54 7.82 9.25 -3.65
C PHE A 54 7.29 8.93 -5.06
N LYS A 55 8.05 8.10 -5.79
CA LYS A 55 7.63 7.52 -7.07
C LYS A 55 7.22 6.07 -6.83
N THR A 56 6.16 5.63 -7.51
CA THR A 56 5.85 4.20 -7.56
C THR A 56 6.95 3.46 -8.32
N LEU A 57 7.25 2.26 -7.85
CA LEU A 57 8.17 1.33 -8.48
C LEU A 57 7.42 0.47 -9.50
N ARG A 58 8.16 -0.21 -10.37
CA ARG A 58 7.59 -1.19 -11.30
C ARG A 58 7.19 -2.45 -10.53
N SER A 59 6.13 -3.13 -10.96
CA SER A 59 5.62 -4.37 -10.35
C SER A 59 6.69 -5.46 -10.23
N LYS A 60 7.58 -5.57 -11.22
CA LYS A 60 8.71 -6.50 -11.23
C LYS A 60 9.74 -6.30 -10.10
N ASN A 61 9.73 -5.13 -9.45
CA ASN A 61 10.61 -4.82 -8.32
C ASN A 61 9.97 -5.18 -6.98
N ALA A 62 8.72 -5.65 -6.98
CA ALA A 62 8.08 -6.12 -5.76
C ALA A 62 8.84 -7.34 -5.20
N PRO A 63 9.07 -7.42 -3.88
CA PRO A 63 9.60 -8.62 -3.24
C PRO A 63 8.78 -9.86 -3.59
N LEU A 64 9.42 -11.03 -3.67
CA LEU A 64 8.77 -12.29 -4.05
C LEU A 64 7.52 -12.62 -3.19
N ASN A 65 7.56 -12.23 -1.92
CA ASN A 65 6.49 -12.45 -0.94
C ASN A 65 5.60 -11.22 -0.71
N TYR A 66 5.68 -10.21 -1.58
CA TYR A 66 4.97 -8.94 -1.39
C TYR A 66 3.44 -9.07 -1.45
N LEU A 67 2.94 -10.05 -2.21
CA LEU A 67 1.50 -10.37 -2.31
C LEU A 67 1.05 -11.46 -1.35
N SER A 68 1.98 -12.04 -0.57
CA SER A 68 1.60 -13.03 0.41
C SER A 68 0.96 -12.30 1.60
N PRO A 69 -0.19 -12.78 2.11
CA PRO A 69 -0.74 -12.27 3.36
C PRO A 69 0.38 -12.18 4.39
N TYR A 70 0.45 -11.07 5.13
CA TYR A 70 1.18 -11.06 6.39
C TYR A 70 0.46 -12.07 7.30
N PHE A 71 0.84 -13.34 7.17
CA PHE A 71 0.34 -14.44 7.98
C PHE A 71 0.88 -14.21 9.39
N THR A 72 0.12 -13.45 10.19
CA THR A 72 0.40 -13.24 11.62
C THR A 72 -0.03 -14.45 12.46
N GLY A 73 -0.67 -15.45 11.84
CA GLY A 73 -0.99 -16.73 12.48
C GLY A 73 0.21 -17.68 12.44
N LYS A 74 0.64 -18.17 13.61
CA LYS A 74 1.45 -19.40 13.70
C LYS A 74 0.79 -20.47 12.81
N ARG A 75 1.53 -21.03 11.86
CA ARG A 75 1.15 -22.30 11.21
C ARG A 75 1.03 -23.35 12.32
N VAL A 76 -0.19 -23.67 12.72
CA VAL A 76 -0.44 -24.89 13.49
C VAL A 76 -0.30 -26.05 12.51
N LYS A 77 0.53 -27.01 12.89
CA LYS A 77 0.92 -28.17 12.10
C LYS A 77 -0.19 -29.21 12.06
#